data_AF-A0A2M7H1U3-F1
#
_entry.id   AF-A0A2M7H1U3-F1
#
_cell.length_a   1.000
_cell.length_b   1.000
_cell.length_c   1.000
_cell.angle_alpha   90.00
_cell.angle_beta   90.00
_cell.angle_gamma   90.00
#
_symmetry.space_group_name_H-M   'P 1'
#
loop_
_entity.id
_entity.type
_entity.pdbx_description
1 polymer ?
#
loop_
_entity_poly.entity_id
_entity_poly.type
_entity_poly.pdbx_seq_one_letter_code
_entity_poly.pdbx_strand_id
1 'polypeptide(L)'
;MTKLLSVQIRPLAQIIMALTKIVITVGPAVEERETLRSLIKTGASIFRFNLKYNTHRWHSALIQKTKEAARITRQPVAILLDLPGADRKISLSTLLAENLKGLSLAAKHNADFLAISFVRNRKDIEFFKKQAKKFSLSAKILAKIETRQALENFEEILDVTAGIMIARGDLGKEIPFEEVPYYQKKIIRRCVERGKPVITAT
;
A
#
# COMPACT_ATOMS: atom_id res chain seq x y z
N MET A 1 -43.41 14.60 36.33
CA MET A 1 -42.04 14.63 36.86
C MET A 1 -41.51 13.19 36.79
N THR A 2 -40.46 12.77 36.09
CA THR A 2 -39.50 13.38 35.17
C THR A 2 -38.94 12.19 34.38
N LYS A 3 -39.03 12.16 33.04
CA LYS A 3 -38.45 11.09 32.22
C LYS A 3 -36.92 11.22 32.31
N LEU A 4 -36.27 10.28 33.00
CA LEU A 4 -34.82 10.10 32.95
C LEU A 4 -34.44 9.72 31.52
N LEU A 5 -33.82 10.65 30.80
CA LEU A 5 -33.11 10.39 29.56
C LEU A 5 -31.95 9.44 29.87
N SER A 6 -32.11 8.17 29.49
CA SER A 6 -31.01 7.20 29.49
C SER A 6 -29.98 7.63 28.45
N VAL A 7 -28.96 8.38 28.89
CA VAL A 7 -27.77 8.63 28.08
C VAL A 7 -27.09 7.28 27.86
N GLN A 8 -27.21 6.73 26.65
CA GLN A 8 -26.42 5.58 26.23
C GLN A 8 -24.95 6.01 26.20
N ILE A 9 -24.22 5.69 27.27
CA ILE A 9 -22.76 5.82 27.31
C ILE A 9 -22.22 4.79 26.33
N ARG A 10 -21.78 5.24 25.15
CA ARG A 10 -21.02 4.39 24.23
C ARG A 10 -19.76 3.93 24.96
N PRO A 11 -19.43 2.63 24.98
CA PRO A 11 -18.25 2.14 25.68
C PRO A 11 -17.01 2.88 25.16
N LEU A 12 -16.10 3.30 26.06
CA LEU A 12 -14.89 4.07 25.73
C LEU A 12 -14.08 3.45 24.56
N ALA A 13 -14.12 2.13 24.42
CA ALA A 13 -13.50 1.38 23.32
C ALA A 13 -13.98 1.83 21.92
N GLN A 14 -15.19 2.39 21.81
CA GLN A 14 -15.79 2.84 20.57
C GLN A 14 -15.32 4.24 20.13
N ILE A 15 -14.60 4.96 20.99
CA ILE A 15 -14.10 6.33 20.75
C ILE A 15 -12.60 6.35 20.43
N ILE A 16 -11.84 5.30 20.77
CA ILE A 16 -10.42 5.23 20.46
C ILE A 16 -10.25 4.87 18.97
N MET A 17 -10.00 5.89 18.14
CA MET A 17 -9.55 5.67 16.76
C MET A 17 -8.23 4.89 16.77
N ALA A 18 -8.20 3.72 16.14
CA ALA A 18 -6.96 2.97 15.97
C ALA A 18 -5.88 3.83 15.29
N LEU A 19 -4.75 4.00 15.98
CA LEU A 19 -3.63 4.83 15.54
C LEU A 19 -2.87 4.19 14.38
N THR A 20 -2.73 2.87 14.39
CA THR A 20 -2.12 2.09 13.30
C THR A 20 -3.20 1.60 12.35
N LYS A 21 -2.99 1.79 11.04
CA LYS A 21 -3.90 1.32 9.99
C LYS A 21 -3.51 -0.07 9.52
N ILE A 22 -4.50 -0.87 9.16
CA ILE A 22 -4.31 -2.25 8.72
C ILE A 22 -4.39 -2.31 7.19
N VAL A 23 -3.33 -2.86 6.58
CA VAL A 23 -3.26 -3.15 5.14
C VAL A 23 -3.51 -4.64 4.93
N ILE A 24 -4.46 -5.00 4.08
CA ILE A 24 -4.80 -6.39 3.77
C ILE A 24 -4.52 -6.67 2.30
N THR A 25 -3.76 -7.73 2.00
CA THR A 25 -3.60 -8.20 0.62
C THR A 25 -4.82 -9.00 0.21
N VAL A 26 -5.45 -8.62 -0.90
CA VAL A 26 -6.59 -9.38 -1.42
C VAL A 26 -6.14 -10.51 -2.32
N GLY A 27 -6.82 -11.65 -2.19
CA GLY A 27 -6.60 -12.87 -2.95
C GLY A 27 -7.89 -13.67 -3.05
N PRO A 28 -7.85 -14.88 -3.63
CA PRO A 28 -9.04 -15.74 -3.78
C PRO A 28 -9.79 -15.98 -2.46
N ALA A 29 -9.09 -16.12 -1.34
CA ALA A 29 -9.72 -16.29 -0.02
C ALA A 29 -10.53 -15.08 0.47
N VAL A 30 -10.36 -13.91 -0.16
CA VAL A 30 -10.93 -12.62 0.27
C VAL A 30 -11.87 -12.03 -0.80
N GLU A 31 -12.12 -12.73 -1.92
CA GLU A 31 -12.86 -12.15 -3.04
C GLU A 31 -14.39 -12.11 -2.87
N GLU A 32 -14.88 -12.81 -1.85
CA GLU A 32 -16.29 -12.84 -1.49
C GLU A 32 -16.75 -11.55 -0.82
N ARG A 33 -17.93 -11.07 -1.22
CA ARG A 33 -18.47 -9.78 -0.75
C ARG A 33 -18.61 -9.76 0.76
N GLU A 34 -19.07 -10.85 1.37
CA GLU A 34 -19.28 -10.89 2.81
C GLU A 34 -17.95 -10.87 3.57
N THR A 35 -16.93 -11.55 3.05
CA THR A 35 -15.57 -11.49 3.60
C THR A 35 -15.02 -10.07 3.54
N LEU A 36 -15.13 -9.38 2.40
CA LEU A 36 -14.72 -7.98 2.28
C LEU A 36 -15.43 -7.09 3.32
N ARG A 37 -16.76 -7.21 3.44
CA ARG A 37 -17.54 -6.44 4.42
C ARG A 37 -17.10 -6.73 5.86
N SER A 38 -16.87 -7.99 6.18
CA SER A 38 -16.41 -8.42 7.51
C SER A 38 -15.04 -7.81 7.84
N LEU A 39 -14.09 -7.87 6.91
CA LEU A 39 -12.75 -7.28 7.07
C LEU A 39 -12.81 -5.77 7.28
N ILE A 40 -13.64 -5.06 6.51
CA ILE A 40 -13.83 -3.62 6.65
C ILE A 40 -14.38 -3.29 8.05
N LYS A 41 -15.46 -3.97 8.47
CA LYS A 41 -16.06 -3.79 9.80
C LYS A 41 -15.08 -4.09 10.95
N THR A 42 -14.16 -5.03 10.73
CA THR A 42 -13.15 -5.44 11.73
C THR A 42 -11.98 -4.45 11.82
N GLY A 43 -11.81 -3.54 10.85
CA GLY A 43 -10.81 -2.46 10.92
C GLY A 43 -9.80 -2.42 9.76
N ALA A 44 -10.02 -3.21 8.70
CA ALA A 44 -9.22 -3.10 7.48
C ALA A 44 -9.31 -1.68 6.91
N SER A 45 -8.16 -1.01 6.74
CA SER A 45 -8.11 0.40 6.31
C SER A 45 -7.67 0.54 4.85
N ILE A 46 -6.81 -0.36 4.38
CA ILE A 46 -6.22 -0.33 3.04
C ILE A 46 -6.26 -1.74 2.44
N PHE A 47 -6.73 -1.87 1.21
CA PHE A 47 -6.75 -3.12 0.47
C PHE A 47 -5.66 -3.08 -0.60
N ARG A 48 -4.68 -3.99 -0.47
CA ARG A 48 -3.53 -4.17 -1.36
C ARG A 48 -3.87 -5.19 -2.45
N PHE A 49 -3.72 -4.79 -3.70
CA PHE A 49 -3.89 -5.63 -4.89
C PHE A 49 -2.53 -5.89 -5.51
N ASN A 50 -2.01 -7.11 -5.33
CA ASN A 50 -0.72 -7.50 -5.89
C ASN A 50 -0.87 -7.89 -7.36
N LEU A 51 -0.40 -7.02 -8.27
CA LEU A 51 -0.56 -7.20 -9.70
C LEU A 51 0.44 -8.20 -10.32
N LYS A 52 1.37 -8.75 -9.53
CA LYS A 52 2.22 -9.88 -9.96
C LYS A 52 1.41 -11.15 -10.21
N TYR A 53 0.29 -11.31 -9.50
CA TYR A 53 -0.57 -12.49 -9.58
C TYR A 53 -1.94 -12.12 -10.13
N ASN A 54 -2.61 -13.08 -10.77
CA ASN A 54 -3.93 -12.92 -11.39
C ASN A 54 -3.97 -11.88 -12.54
N THR A 55 -5.12 -11.77 -13.19
CA THR A 55 -5.31 -10.88 -14.33
C THR A 55 -5.76 -9.48 -13.89
N HIS A 56 -5.43 -8.45 -14.68
CA HIS A 56 -5.98 -7.11 -14.47
C HIS A 56 -7.51 -7.06 -14.48
N ARG A 57 -8.18 -7.96 -15.22
CA ARG A 57 -9.64 -8.09 -15.22
C ARG A 57 -10.15 -8.57 -13.85
N TRP A 58 -9.49 -9.56 -13.26
CA TRP A 58 -9.81 -10.06 -11.93
C TRP A 58 -9.62 -8.96 -10.88
N HIS A 59 -8.47 -8.28 -10.89
CA HIS A 59 -8.22 -7.14 -9.99
C HIS A 59 -9.26 -6.02 -10.17
N SER A 60 -9.62 -5.68 -11.41
CA SER A 60 -10.64 -4.68 -11.70
C SER A 60 -11.99 -5.03 -11.07
N ALA A 61 -12.42 -6.30 -11.15
CA ALA A 61 -13.66 -6.76 -10.54
C ALA A 61 -13.58 -6.70 -9.00
N LEU A 62 -12.44 -7.11 -8.43
CA LEU A 62 -12.27 -7.13 -6.98
C LEU A 62 -12.16 -5.73 -6.36
N ILE A 63 -11.55 -4.77 -7.05
CA ILE A 63 -11.54 -3.36 -6.64
C ILE A 63 -12.98 -2.81 -6.59
N GLN A 64 -13.81 -3.13 -7.58
CA GLN A 64 -15.21 -2.71 -7.60
C GLN A 64 -16.00 -3.32 -6.43
N LYS A 65 -15.84 -4.63 -6.18
CA LYS A 65 -16.45 -5.30 -5.02
C LYS A 65 -15.99 -4.66 -3.70
N THR A 66 -14.71 -4.32 -3.57
CA THR A 66 -14.15 -3.69 -2.36
C THR A 66 -14.76 -2.31 -2.13
N LYS A 67 -14.86 -1.48 -3.18
CA LYS A 67 -15.51 -0.16 -3.10
C LYS A 67 -17.00 -0.26 -2.78
N GLU A 68 -17.69 -1.24 -3.35
CA GLU A 68 -19.09 -1.53 -3.04
C GLU A 68 -19.25 -1.91 -1.56
N ALA A 69 -18.40 -2.80 -1.04
CA ALA A 69 -18.38 -3.21 0.37
C ALA A 69 -18.11 -2.01 1.30
N ALA A 70 -17.17 -1.12 0.94
CA ALA A 70 -16.90 0.11 1.69
C ALA A 70 -18.12 1.04 1.73
N ARG A 71 -18.83 1.21 0.61
CA ARG A 71 -20.08 2.00 0.54
C ARG A 71 -21.17 1.41 1.43
N ILE A 72 -21.35 0.09 1.40
CA ILE A 72 -22.37 -0.62 2.19
C ILE A 72 -22.07 -0.53 3.70
N THR A 73 -20.80 -0.68 4.08
CA THR A 73 -20.36 -0.60 5.47
C THR A 73 -20.25 0.83 6.00
N ARG A 74 -20.30 1.83 5.11
CA ARG A 74 -20.09 3.26 5.42
C ARG A 74 -18.74 3.53 6.08
N GLN A 75 -17.73 2.73 5.76
CA GLN A 75 -16.38 2.87 6.26
C GLN A 75 -15.44 3.10 5.06
N PRO A 76 -14.72 4.23 5.01
CA PRO A 76 -13.80 4.51 3.91
C PRO A 76 -12.61 3.57 3.97
N VAL A 77 -12.20 3.07 2.80
CA VAL A 77 -11.01 2.22 2.63
C VAL A 77 -10.20 2.75 1.46
N ALA A 78 -8.88 2.62 1.55
CA ALA A 78 -7.98 2.99 0.47
C ALA A 78 -7.64 1.77 -0.41
N ILE A 79 -7.42 2.03 -1.69
CA ILE A 79 -6.96 1.06 -2.68
C ILE A 79 -5.46 1.27 -2.92
N LEU A 80 -4.67 0.24 -2.64
CA LEU A 80 -3.24 0.19 -2.90
C LEU A 80 -2.97 -0.80 -4.03
N LEU A 81 -2.51 -0.31 -5.18
CA LEU A 81 -2.02 -1.19 -6.24
C LEU A 81 -0.52 -1.42 -6.04
N ASP A 82 -0.13 -2.69 -5.93
CA ASP A 82 1.26 -3.10 -5.82
C ASP A 82 1.73 -3.61 -7.18
N LEU A 83 2.60 -2.81 -7.80
CA LEU A 83 3.11 -3.07 -9.14
C LEU A 83 4.11 -4.22 -9.12
N PRO A 84 4.05 -5.16 -10.09
CA PRO A 84 5.08 -6.17 -10.23
C PRO A 84 6.44 -5.50 -10.38
N GLY A 85 7.35 -5.91 -9.51
CA GLY A 85 8.76 -5.73 -9.74
C GLY A 85 9.24 -6.78 -10.72
N ALA A 86 9.98 -6.34 -11.73
CA ALA A 86 10.77 -7.26 -12.52
C ALA A 86 12.04 -7.66 -11.77
N ASP A 87 12.72 -8.70 -12.26
CA ASP A 87 13.98 -9.15 -11.69
C ASP A 87 14.97 -7.99 -11.53
N ARG A 88 15.79 -8.08 -10.48
CA ARG A 88 16.66 -7.02 -9.89
C ARG A 88 17.60 -6.28 -10.87
N LYS A 89 17.64 -6.66 -12.15
CA LYS A 89 18.62 -6.19 -13.17
C LYS A 89 17.99 -5.60 -14.44
N ILE A 90 16.67 -5.40 -14.51
CA ILE A 90 16.09 -4.85 -15.74
C ILE A 90 16.18 -3.31 -15.82
N SER A 91 16.05 -2.79 -17.03
CA SER A 91 15.99 -1.36 -17.31
C SER A 91 14.63 -0.76 -16.91
N LEU A 92 14.60 0.57 -16.69
CA LEU A 92 13.36 1.29 -16.39
C LEU A 92 12.33 1.24 -17.53
N SER A 93 12.79 1.15 -18.78
CA SER A 93 11.90 1.05 -19.95
C SER A 93 11.17 -0.30 -19.98
N THR A 94 11.88 -1.40 -19.73
CA THR A 94 11.28 -2.73 -19.62
C THR A 94 10.30 -2.79 -18.44
N LEU A 95 10.71 -2.24 -17.28
CA LEU A 95 9.86 -2.21 -16.09
C LEU A 95 8.58 -1.42 -16.34
N LEU A 96 8.67 -0.30 -17.07
CA LEU A 96 7.50 0.47 -17.46
C LEU A 96 6.59 -0.35 -18.36
N ALA A 97 7.12 -0.99 -19.41
CA ALA A 97 6.34 -1.76 -20.37
C ALA A 97 5.50 -2.84 -19.69
N GLU A 98 6.08 -3.55 -18.72
CA GLU A 98 5.40 -4.55 -17.90
C GLU A 98 4.30 -3.95 -17.02
N ASN A 99 4.48 -2.69 -16.59
CA ASN A 99 3.60 -2.01 -15.66
C ASN A 99 2.56 -1.07 -16.29
N LEU A 100 2.55 -0.88 -17.62
CA LEU A 100 1.60 0.01 -18.30
C LEU A 100 0.14 -0.36 -18.01
N LYS A 101 -0.18 -1.66 -17.99
CA LYS A 101 -1.53 -2.15 -17.66
C LYS A 101 -1.89 -1.89 -16.19
N GLY A 102 -0.92 -1.99 -15.28
CA GLY A 102 -1.10 -1.64 -13.87
C GLY A 102 -1.37 -0.16 -13.66
N LEU A 103 -0.64 0.73 -14.36
CA LEU A 103 -0.88 2.17 -14.34
C LEU A 103 -2.26 2.54 -14.92
N SER A 104 -2.66 1.90 -16.01
CA SER A 104 -4.00 2.06 -16.60
C SER A 104 -5.10 1.60 -15.63
N LEU A 105 -4.90 0.48 -14.93
CA LEU A 105 -5.82 -0.01 -13.91
C LEU A 105 -5.92 0.97 -12.73
N ALA A 106 -4.78 1.53 -12.29
CA ALA A 106 -4.72 2.55 -11.24
C ALA A 106 -5.58 3.77 -11.61
N ALA A 107 -5.51 4.21 -12.86
CA ALA A 107 -6.22 5.40 -13.34
C ALA A 107 -7.72 5.12 -13.43
N LYS A 108 -8.08 3.99 -14.06
CA LYS A 108 -9.47 3.54 -14.19
C LYS A 108 -10.18 3.48 -12.84
N HIS A 109 -9.49 3.07 -11.78
CA HIS A 109 -10.06 2.90 -10.46
C HIS A 109 -9.70 4.00 -9.47
N ASN A 110 -9.08 5.11 -9.89
CA ASN A 110 -8.64 6.18 -8.98
C ASN A 110 -7.93 5.62 -7.73
N ALA A 111 -6.92 4.78 -7.93
CA ALA A 111 -6.20 4.16 -6.81
C ALA A 111 -5.57 5.24 -5.91
N ASP A 112 -5.67 5.05 -4.60
CA ASP A 112 -5.14 6.01 -3.62
C ASP A 112 -3.62 5.93 -3.52
N PHE A 113 -3.08 4.72 -3.67
CA PHE A 113 -1.66 4.44 -3.56
C PHE A 113 -1.16 3.52 -4.68
N LEU A 114 0.09 3.76 -5.08
CA LEU A 114 0.83 2.93 -6.01
C LEU A 114 2.16 2.54 -5.36
N ALA A 115 2.35 1.25 -5.04
CA ALA A 115 3.63 0.76 -4.54
C ALA A 115 4.53 0.33 -5.71
N ILE A 116 5.77 0.83 -5.70
CA ILE A 116 6.79 0.52 -6.70
C ILE A 116 7.77 -0.48 -6.08
N SER A 117 7.89 -1.63 -6.72
CA SER A 117 8.82 -2.70 -6.35
C SER A 117 10.24 -2.43 -6.87
N PHE A 118 11.23 -2.98 -6.16
CA PHE A 118 12.67 -2.96 -6.39
C PHE A 118 13.23 -1.57 -6.70
N VAL A 119 12.81 -0.58 -5.92
CA VAL A 119 13.34 0.79 -6.04
C VAL A 119 14.81 0.79 -5.64
N ARG A 120 15.68 1.34 -6.50
CA ARG A 120 17.13 1.37 -6.26
C ARG A 120 17.62 2.74 -5.80
N ASN A 121 17.00 3.79 -6.31
CA ASN A 121 17.46 5.17 -6.16
C ASN A 121 16.32 6.16 -6.45
N ARG A 122 16.59 7.45 -6.27
CA ARG A 122 15.68 8.57 -6.57
C ARG A 122 15.14 8.54 -8.01
N LYS A 123 15.99 8.22 -8.99
CA LYS A 123 15.63 8.28 -10.42
C LYS A 123 14.51 7.29 -10.76
N ASP A 124 14.49 6.12 -10.12
CA ASP A 124 13.43 5.14 -10.31
C ASP A 124 12.06 5.72 -9.89
N ILE A 125 12.00 6.40 -8.74
CA ILE A 125 10.76 7.04 -8.24
C ILE A 125 10.33 8.21 -9.13
N GLU A 126 11.25 9.08 -9.52
CA GLU A 126 10.96 10.22 -10.39
C GLU A 126 10.45 9.77 -11.76
N PHE A 127 11.04 8.69 -12.29
CA PHE A 127 10.58 8.07 -13.51
C PHE A 127 9.11 7.63 -13.38
N PHE A 128 8.76 6.86 -12.34
CA PHE A 128 7.36 6.43 -12.14
C PHE A 128 6.41 7.60 -11.86
N LYS A 129 6.84 8.64 -11.14
CA LYS A 129 6.05 9.88 -11.00
C LYS A 129 5.75 10.51 -12.35
N LYS A 130 6.75 10.61 -13.24
CA LYS A 130 6.56 11.17 -14.58
C LYS A 130 5.58 10.34 -15.40
N GLN A 131 5.67 9.01 -15.32
CA GLN A 131 4.71 8.15 -16.02
C GLN A 131 3.31 8.27 -15.42
N ALA A 132 3.18 8.25 -14.09
CA ALA A 132 1.90 8.39 -13.41
C ALA A 132 1.16 9.68 -13.80
N LYS A 133 1.87 10.80 -13.95
CA LYS A 133 1.31 12.06 -14.46
C LYS A 133 0.71 11.93 -15.87
N LYS A 134 1.32 11.15 -16.77
CA LYS A 134 0.78 10.92 -18.12
C LYS A 134 -0.54 10.15 -18.13
N PHE A 135 -0.77 9.34 -17.09
CA PHE A 135 -2.03 8.64 -16.87
C PHE A 135 -3.02 9.45 -16.00
N SER A 136 -2.73 10.72 -15.74
CA SER A 136 -3.53 11.60 -14.87
C SER A 136 -3.78 11.00 -13.47
N LEU A 137 -2.82 10.23 -12.95
CA LEU A 137 -2.93 9.59 -11.64
C LEU A 137 -2.72 10.59 -10.50
N SER A 138 -3.65 10.60 -9.56
CA SER A 138 -3.52 11.26 -8.25
C SER A 138 -2.91 10.36 -7.16
N ALA A 139 -2.67 9.08 -7.48
CA ALA A 139 -2.16 8.08 -6.56
C ALA A 139 -0.85 8.51 -5.89
N LYS A 140 -0.77 8.33 -4.57
CA LYS A 140 0.47 8.54 -3.81
C LYS A 140 1.43 7.38 -4.06
N ILE A 141 2.64 7.71 -4.51
CA ILE A 141 3.68 6.71 -4.76
C ILE A 141 4.34 6.27 -3.45
N LEU A 142 4.36 4.97 -3.21
CA LEU A 142 5.09 4.32 -2.11
C LEU A 142 6.28 3.57 -2.68
N ALA A 143 7.47 3.77 -2.09
CA ALA A 143 8.67 3.03 -2.49
C ALA A 143 8.79 1.76 -1.63
N LYS A 144 8.99 0.60 -2.27
CA LYS A 144 9.29 -0.64 -1.56
C LYS A 144 10.80 -0.76 -1.35
N ILE A 145 11.21 -0.88 -0.10
CA ILE A 145 12.60 -1.13 0.28
C ILE A 145 12.80 -2.64 0.36
N GLU A 146 13.46 -3.18 -0.66
CA GLU A 146 13.60 -4.63 -0.92
C GLU A 146 15.05 -5.08 -1.12
N THR A 147 15.99 -4.14 -1.29
CA THR A 147 17.39 -4.45 -1.65
C THR A 147 18.37 -3.67 -0.79
N ARG A 148 19.62 -4.15 -0.73
CA ARG A 148 20.71 -3.43 -0.06
C ARG A 148 20.94 -2.04 -0.67
N GLN A 149 20.88 -1.95 -2.00
CA GLN A 149 21.02 -0.68 -2.70
C GLN A 149 19.94 0.34 -2.29
N ALA A 150 18.69 -0.11 -2.09
CA ALA A 150 17.61 0.75 -1.61
C ALA A 150 17.87 1.28 -0.19
N LEU A 151 18.52 0.48 0.67
CA LEU A 151 18.94 0.91 2.01
C LEU A 151 20.05 1.96 1.96
N GLU A 152 21.04 1.75 1.09
CA GLU A 152 22.17 2.67 0.91
C GLU A 152 21.69 4.02 0.36
N ASN A 153 20.73 4.01 -0.57
CA ASN A 153 20.12 5.21 -1.16
C ASN A 153 18.84 5.67 -0.44
N PHE A 154 18.59 5.20 0.78
CA PHE A 154 17.29 5.37 1.43
C PHE A 154 16.86 6.83 1.59
N GLU A 155 17.78 7.72 1.94
CA GLU A 155 17.45 9.15 2.16
C GLU A 155 16.96 9.84 0.89
N GLU A 156 17.63 9.61 -0.25
CA GLU A 156 17.23 10.25 -1.50
C GLU A 156 15.91 9.68 -2.05
N ILE A 157 15.62 8.40 -1.79
CA ILE A 157 14.34 7.75 -2.10
C ILE A 157 13.25 8.33 -1.20
N LEU A 158 13.54 8.44 0.11
CA LEU A 158 12.62 8.96 1.10
C LEU A 158 12.23 10.39 0.76
N ASP A 159 13.15 11.24 0.29
CA ASP A 159 12.86 12.63 -0.10
C ASP A 159 11.76 12.72 -1.17
N VAL A 160 11.78 11.83 -2.15
CA VAL A 160 10.90 11.90 -3.32
C VAL A 160 9.68 10.98 -3.23
N THR A 161 9.57 10.07 -2.28
CA THR A 161 8.37 9.23 -2.14
C THR A 161 7.27 9.88 -1.29
N ALA A 162 6.01 9.44 -1.42
CA ALA A 162 4.95 9.82 -0.49
C ALA A 162 4.95 8.96 0.79
N GLY A 163 5.56 7.79 0.74
CA GLY A 163 5.73 6.89 1.88
C GLY A 163 6.59 5.67 1.52
N ILE A 164 6.83 4.82 2.52
CA ILE A 164 7.69 3.65 2.39
C ILE A 164 6.90 2.37 2.68
N MET A 165 7.21 1.30 1.98
CA MET A 165 6.85 -0.06 2.36
C MET A 165 8.13 -0.87 2.59
N ILE A 166 8.30 -1.41 3.79
CA ILE A 166 9.42 -2.28 4.16
C ILE A 166 9.02 -3.70 3.80
N ALA A 167 9.52 -4.22 2.70
CA ALA A 167 9.23 -5.56 2.21
C ALA A 167 10.26 -6.54 2.77
N ARG A 168 10.00 -7.02 3.98
CA ARG A 168 10.95 -7.78 4.80
C ARG A 168 11.34 -9.11 4.15
N GLY A 169 10.43 -9.74 3.41
CA GLY A 169 10.69 -11.02 2.73
C GLY A 169 11.78 -10.89 1.66
N ASP A 170 11.70 -9.88 0.80
CA ASP A 170 12.71 -9.65 -0.22
C ASP A 170 13.98 -8.99 0.34
N LEU A 171 13.83 -8.09 1.32
CA LEU A 171 14.98 -7.48 2.00
C LEU A 171 15.83 -8.54 2.72
N GLY A 172 15.23 -9.49 3.43
CA GLY A 172 15.94 -10.58 4.11
C GLY A 172 16.63 -11.58 3.18
N LYS A 173 16.42 -11.49 1.86
CA LYS A 173 17.22 -12.22 0.86
C LYS A 173 18.47 -11.45 0.43
N GLU A 174 18.56 -10.16 0.76
CA GLU A 174 19.60 -9.22 0.29
C GLU A 174 20.57 -8.80 1.38
N ILE A 175 20.14 -8.90 2.63
CA ILE A 175 20.96 -8.66 3.83
C ILE A 175 20.80 -9.86 4.77
N PRO A 176 21.74 -10.06 5.72
CA PRO A 176 21.55 -11.05 6.77
C PRO A 176 20.19 -10.87 7.46
N PHE A 177 19.47 -11.96 7.68
CA PHE A 177 18.09 -11.93 8.15
C PHE A 177 17.97 -11.25 9.53
N GLU A 178 18.97 -11.45 10.37
CA GLU A 178 19.14 -10.82 11.69
C GLU A 178 19.32 -9.30 11.63
N GLU A 179 19.73 -8.73 10.49
CA GLU A 179 19.83 -7.28 10.29
C GLU A 179 18.49 -6.64 9.90
N VAL A 180 17.51 -7.41 9.40
CA VAL A 180 16.20 -6.90 8.97
C VAL A 180 15.48 -6.13 10.09
N PRO A 181 15.40 -6.62 11.35
CA PRO A 181 14.81 -5.86 12.45
C PRO A 181 15.49 -4.51 12.72
N TYR A 182 16.83 -4.45 12.57
CA TYR A 182 17.59 -3.21 12.74
C TYR A 182 17.20 -2.19 11.66
N TYR A 183 17.27 -2.56 10.38
CA TYR A 183 16.88 -1.66 9.30
C TYR A 183 15.40 -1.29 9.32
N GLN A 184 14.52 -2.21 9.70
CA GLN A 184 13.09 -1.92 9.87
C GLN A 184 12.89 -0.76 10.86
N LYS A 185 13.51 -0.85 12.05
CA LYS A 185 13.42 0.23 13.08
C LYS A 185 14.02 1.54 12.56
N LYS A 186 15.18 1.47 11.89
CA LYS A 186 15.84 2.64 11.30
C LYS A 186 14.94 3.34 10.27
N ILE A 187 14.37 2.58 9.33
CA ILE A 187 13.47 3.11 8.30
C ILE A 187 12.22 3.72 8.92
N ILE A 188 11.56 3.04 9.87
CA ILE A 188 10.36 3.54 10.54
C ILE A 188 10.66 4.88 11.21
N ARG A 189 11.74 4.96 11.99
CA ARG A 189 12.16 6.19 12.67
C ARG A 189 12.35 7.33 11.68
N ARG A 190 13.09 7.10 10.60
CA ARG A 190 13.32 8.11 9.56
C ARG A 190 12.05 8.56 8.86
N CYS A 191 11.12 7.64 8.58
CA CYS A 191 9.82 7.98 8.02
C CYS A 191 9.00 8.88 8.97
N VAL A 192 8.98 8.54 10.26
CA VAL A 192 8.33 9.36 11.30
C VAL A 192 8.95 10.76 11.38
N GLU A 193 10.29 10.86 11.40
CA GLU A 193 11.01 12.14 11.42
C GLU A 193 10.73 13.01 10.18
N ARG A 194 10.43 12.41 9.03
CA ARG A 194 10.04 13.14 7.80
C ARG A 194 8.52 13.33 7.66
N GLY A 195 7.71 12.87 8.62
CA GLY A 195 6.25 12.90 8.53
C GLY A 195 5.67 12.06 7.39
N LYS A 196 6.36 10.99 6.96
CA LYS A 196 5.94 10.12 5.87
C LYS A 196 5.40 8.78 6.41
N PRO A 197 4.27 8.27 5.90
CA PRO A 197 3.75 6.98 6.29
C PRO A 197 4.71 5.84 5.91
N VAL A 198 4.74 4.82 6.75
CA VAL A 198 5.53 3.60 6.55
C VAL A 198 4.67 2.37 6.78
N ILE A 199 4.78 1.39 5.89
CA ILE A 199 4.09 0.10 5.96
C ILE A 199 5.13 -0.98 6.23
N THR A 200 4.95 -1.75 7.30
CA THR A 200 5.73 -2.98 7.54
C THR A 200 5.03 -4.13 6.84
N ALA A 201 5.70 -4.78 5.88
CA ALA A 201 5.12 -5.82 5.04
C ALA A 201 6.07 -7.03 4.86
N THR A 202 5.56 -8.10 4.26
CA THR A 202 6.33 -9.25 3.76
C THR A 202 5.99 -9.49 2.31
#